data_AF-A0A495ZRH5-F1
#
_entry.id   AF-A0A495ZRH5-F1
#
_cell.length_a   1.000
_cell.length_b   1.000
_cell.length_c   1.000
_cell.angle_alpha   90.00
_cell.angle_beta   90.00
_cell.angle_gamma   90.00
#
_symmetry.space_group_name_H-M   'P 1'
#
loop_
_entity.id
_entity.type
_entity.pdbx_description
1 polymer ?
#
loop_
_entity_poly.entity_id
_entity_poly.type
_entity_poly.pdbx_seq_one_letter_code
_entity_poly.pdbx_strand_id
1 'polypeptide(L)'
;MRTRNVVTLLMLVLGLLCAVMLVHAQNAPEASEKGKEVYEQSCAHCHGTEGRGDGSAAENLLPKPRDFTRGLYKIRSTESGQLPTDQDLFDIITIGMPGSSMPGWETSLSADDRWEVVAYIKTFYDGFKESETPPREISLEGKIAYSEESVETGKGLYVELGCVECHGNVGRGDGTSAPTLTDEWGFQTWPANLTQSWTFRGGADTEAIFKRFIGGIAGSPMPAFEGDSFLHFGLTSEESKRLTELENKDEMTEAEEAESEQFYEKMDEAVNIALNRVEGIELTAAEQQTYDDAMKVVYEKSWHLANYVKSLAPEERPEPAIGKNVLRSQYVQGELPGMEDAAWETLQSSHFPLVGQVVIEPRQFNPTIDSVNIKSFYNDKEVAFLFIWDDRTHTTGDETDETTGKPLEDALAIQFPVKVPQGPTAPKPYFLGGGRLPVYLWHWKASAPEQVVELTAKGINNAEVQAAQGALQTQGAYTDGQYKLWVKRALKTDDKKDLQLEPGVFVPIAFSAWDGANGDVDTKRVISSWYTFVLEPVPSSRRFVYPPLIAVLSLGLLFGLRAVVQRRNS
;
A
#
# COMPACT_ATOMS: atom_id res chain seq x y z
N MET A 1 -53.84 -37.39 28.44
CA MET A 1 -54.00 -37.30 26.97
C MET A 1 -53.74 -35.91 26.37
N ARG A 2 -53.76 -34.80 27.13
CA ARG A 2 -53.58 -33.44 26.58
C ARG A 2 -52.12 -33.01 26.31
N THR A 3 -51.16 -33.53 27.06
CA THR A 3 -49.73 -33.16 26.93
C THR A 3 -49.00 -33.88 25.79
N ARG A 4 -49.41 -35.11 25.45
CA ARG A 4 -48.82 -35.88 24.34
C ARG A 4 -49.07 -35.23 22.98
N ASN A 5 -50.24 -34.61 22.78
CA ASN A 5 -50.60 -34.00 21.50
C ASN A 5 -49.91 -32.64 21.25
N VAL A 6 -49.52 -31.92 22.31
CA VAL A 6 -48.82 -30.63 22.18
C VAL A 6 -47.35 -30.84 21.79
N VAL A 7 -46.70 -31.87 22.34
CA VAL A 7 -45.30 -32.19 22.00
C VAL A 7 -45.19 -32.69 20.55
N THR A 8 -46.14 -33.49 20.07
CA THR A 8 -46.14 -33.94 18.67
C THR A 8 -46.39 -32.79 17.69
N LEU A 9 -47.25 -31.84 18.04
CA LEU A 9 -47.51 -30.65 17.22
C LEU A 9 -46.29 -29.72 17.17
N LEU A 10 -45.59 -29.53 18.29
CA LEU A 10 -44.38 -28.70 18.33
C LEU A 10 -43.23 -29.31 17.52
N MET A 11 -43.05 -30.64 17.57
CA MET A 11 -42.03 -31.32 16.74
C MET A 11 -42.38 -31.32 15.25
N LEU A 12 -43.66 -31.39 14.89
CA LEU A 12 -44.10 -31.25 13.49
C LEU A 12 -43.88 -29.82 12.98
N VAL A 13 -44.17 -28.79 13.78
CA VAL A 13 -43.93 -27.39 13.40
C VAL A 13 -42.44 -27.07 13.33
N LEU A 14 -41.63 -27.57 14.27
CA LEU A 14 -40.17 -27.40 14.26
C LEU A 14 -39.50 -28.18 13.11
N GLY A 15 -40.02 -29.37 12.78
CA GLY A 15 -39.61 -30.16 11.62
C GLY A 15 -40.00 -29.51 10.29
N LEU A 16 -41.18 -28.86 10.21
CA LEU A 16 -41.59 -28.08 9.04
C LEU A 16 -40.74 -26.80 8.89
N LEU A 17 -40.42 -26.12 10.00
CA LEU A 17 -39.53 -24.95 9.99
C LEU A 17 -38.09 -25.31 9.62
N CYS A 18 -37.56 -26.46 10.08
CA CYS A 18 -36.26 -26.96 9.64
C CYS A 18 -36.29 -27.38 8.16
N ALA A 19 -37.36 -28.01 7.67
CA ALA A 19 -37.49 -28.35 6.26
C ALA A 19 -37.61 -27.11 5.37
N VAL A 20 -38.29 -26.06 5.82
CA VAL A 20 -38.38 -24.77 5.10
C VAL A 20 -37.04 -24.02 5.14
N MET A 21 -36.24 -24.14 6.21
CA MET A 21 -34.88 -23.59 6.25
C MET A 21 -33.85 -24.39 5.44
N LEU A 22 -34.01 -25.71 5.31
CA LEU A 22 -33.16 -26.52 4.42
C LEU A 22 -33.49 -26.32 2.93
N VAL A 23 -34.72 -25.95 2.57
CA VAL A 23 -35.10 -25.68 1.17
C VAL A 23 -34.63 -24.31 0.67
N HIS A 24 -34.23 -23.38 1.56
CA HIS A 24 -33.65 -22.08 1.15
C HIS A 24 -32.11 -22.12 0.98
N ALA A 25 -31.47 -23.27 1.18
CA ALA A 25 -30.01 -23.41 1.12
C ALA A 25 -29.52 -24.16 -0.14
N GLN A 26 -30.38 -24.49 -1.09
CA GLN A 26 -29.98 -25.18 -2.32
C GLN A 26 -30.72 -24.58 -3.51
N ASN A 27 -29.96 -23.80 -4.30
CA ASN A 27 -30.16 -23.34 -5.68
C ASN A 27 -29.95 -21.83 -5.77
N ALA A 28 -28.78 -21.43 -6.30
CA ALA A 28 -28.63 -20.08 -6.85
C ALA A 28 -29.72 -19.87 -7.91
N PRO A 29 -30.46 -18.75 -7.87
CA PRO A 29 -31.52 -18.51 -8.82
C PRO A 29 -30.93 -18.42 -10.23
N GLU A 30 -31.72 -18.91 -11.20
CA GLU A 30 -31.68 -18.49 -12.60
C GLU A 30 -31.48 -16.96 -12.64
N ALA A 31 -30.56 -16.47 -13.51
CA ALA A 31 -30.01 -15.11 -13.52
C ALA A 31 -30.88 -14.06 -12.80
N SER A 32 -30.45 -13.62 -11.60
CA SER A 32 -31.22 -12.66 -10.80
C SER A 32 -31.47 -11.37 -11.59
N GLU A 33 -32.71 -11.12 -12.00
CA GLU A 33 -33.10 -9.87 -12.67
C GLU A 33 -32.73 -8.65 -11.81
N LYS A 34 -32.88 -8.79 -10.49
CA LYS A 34 -32.47 -7.77 -9.52
C LYS A 34 -30.95 -7.61 -9.48
N GLY A 35 -30.20 -8.71 -9.46
CA GLY A 35 -28.73 -8.70 -9.52
C GLY A 35 -28.21 -8.02 -10.78
N LYS A 36 -28.86 -8.28 -11.92
CA LYS A 36 -28.58 -7.61 -13.18
C LYS A 36 -28.81 -6.10 -13.10
N GLU A 37 -29.95 -5.66 -12.57
CA GLU A 37 -30.24 -4.23 -12.42
C GLU A 37 -29.18 -3.52 -11.58
N VAL A 38 -28.81 -4.09 -10.42
CA VAL A 38 -27.79 -3.53 -9.55
C VAL A 38 -26.43 -3.51 -10.26
N TYR A 39 -26.06 -4.59 -10.96
CA TYR A 39 -24.81 -4.67 -11.71
C TYR A 39 -24.72 -3.60 -12.82
N GLU A 40 -25.78 -3.40 -13.59
CA GLU A 40 -25.82 -2.39 -14.66
C GLU A 40 -25.67 -0.96 -14.10
N GLN A 41 -26.25 -0.69 -12.93
CA GLN A 41 -26.20 0.63 -12.28
C GLN A 41 -24.86 0.91 -11.58
N SER A 42 -24.23 -0.12 -10.99
CA SER A 42 -23.10 0.05 -10.07
C SER A 42 -21.77 -0.51 -10.60
N CYS A 43 -21.80 -1.51 -11.48
CA CYS A 43 -20.61 -2.29 -11.84
C CYS A 43 -20.22 -2.14 -13.33
N ALA A 44 -21.21 -2.07 -14.22
CA ALA A 44 -21.01 -2.13 -15.67
C ALA A 44 -20.20 -0.95 -16.25
N HIS A 45 -20.16 0.21 -15.57
CA HIS A 45 -19.34 1.34 -16.00
C HIS A 45 -17.84 1.00 -16.08
N CYS A 46 -17.38 0.09 -15.21
CA CYS A 46 -16.01 -0.41 -15.18
C CYS A 46 -15.91 -1.82 -15.79
N HIS A 47 -16.80 -2.73 -15.41
CA HIS A 47 -16.71 -4.14 -15.81
C HIS A 47 -17.38 -4.48 -17.15
N GLY A 48 -18.06 -3.52 -17.78
CA GLY A 48 -18.82 -3.74 -19.02
C GLY A 48 -20.15 -4.44 -18.76
N THR A 49 -21.13 -4.27 -19.65
CA THR A 49 -22.46 -4.92 -19.50
C THR A 49 -22.40 -6.42 -19.69
N GLU A 50 -21.37 -6.91 -20.38
CA GLU A 50 -21.11 -8.33 -20.65
C GLU A 50 -20.02 -8.90 -19.72
N GLY A 51 -19.60 -8.16 -18.70
CA GLY A 51 -18.65 -8.64 -17.70
C GLY A 51 -17.21 -8.80 -18.16
N ARG A 52 -16.83 -8.24 -19.32
CA ARG A 52 -15.50 -8.40 -19.94
C ARG A 52 -14.41 -7.46 -19.40
N GLY A 53 -14.72 -6.61 -18.43
CA GLY A 53 -13.77 -5.61 -17.93
C GLY A 53 -13.54 -4.45 -18.91
N ASP A 54 -14.44 -4.25 -19.88
CA ASP A 54 -14.35 -3.32 -21.01
C ASP A 54 -15.34 -2.15 -20.90
N GLY A 55 -15.78 -1.82 -19.68
CA GLY A 55 -16.69 -0.70 -19.44
C GLY A 55 -16.08 0.65 -19.84
N SER A 56 -16.91 1.68 -19.99
CA SER A 56 -16.47 3.01 -20.46
C SER A 56 -15.38 3.66 -19.61
N ALA A 57 -15.21 3.27 -18.34
CA ALA A 57 -14.10 3.74 -17.50
C ALA A 57 -12.80 2.95 -17.71
N ALA A 58 -12.87 1.70 -18.19
CA ALA A 58 -11.77 0.73 -18.15
C ALA A 58 -10.49 1.22 -18.83
N GLU A 59 -10.60 2.05 -19.88
CA GLU A 59 -9.44 2.63 -20.58
C GLU A 59 -8.48 3.34 -19.62
N ASN A 60 -9.01 4.11 -18.66
CA ASN A 60 -8.22 4.94 -17.75
C ASN A 60 -7.86 4.25 -16.43
N LEU A 61 -8.27 2.99 -16.21
CA LEU A 61 -8.04 2.27 -14.96
C LEU A 61 -6.87 1.29 -15.07
N LEU A 62 -5.91 1.42 -14.15
CA LEU A 62 -4.86 0.46 -13.86
C LEU A 62 -4.82 0.22 -12.35
N PRO A 63 -4.95 -1.05 -11.89
CA PRO A 63 -5.17 -2.25 -12.69
C PRO A 63 -6.50 -2.25 -13.46
N LYS A 64 -6.55 -3.00 -14.56
CA LYS A 64 -7.77 -3.14 -15.37
C LYS A 64 -8.89 -3.81 -14.56
N PRO A 65 -10.17 -3.42 -14.77
CA PRO A 65 -11.30 -4.12 -14.20
C PRO A 65 -11.29 -5.61 -14.58
N ARG A 66 -11.78 -6.45 -13.68
CA ARG A 66 -11.81 -7.90 -13.89
C ARG A 66 -12.73 -8.27 -15.06
N ASP A 67 -12.22 -9.08 -15.98
CA ASP A 67 -12.99 -9.88 -16.93
C ASP A 67 -13.53 -11.14 -16.22
N PHE A 68 -14.84 -11.15 -15.97
CA PHE A 68 -15.54 -12.24 -15.29
C PHE A 68 -15.79 -13.45 -16.21
N THR A 69 -15.72 -13.27 -17.54
CA THR A 69 -16.05 -14.33 -18.51
C THR A 69 -14.99 -15.42 -18.61
N ARG A 70 -13.83 -15.22 -17.97
CA ARG A 70 -12.72 -16.17 -17.95
C ARG A 70 -12.67 -17.07 -16.72
N GLY A 71 -13.48 -16.79 -15.68
CA GLY A 71 -13.40 -17.54 -14.42
C GLY A 71 -12.11 -17.32 -13.61
N LEU A 72 -11.25 -16.35 -13.98
CA LEU A 72 -9.96 -16.10 -13.34
C LEU A 72 -10.05 -15.02 -12.27
N TYR A 73 -10.21 -15.43 -11.00
CA TYR A 73 -10.31 -14.51 -9.86
C TYR A 73 -9.01 -14.44 -9.07
N LYS A 74 -8.48 -13.21 -8.90
CA LYS A 74 -7.20 -12.96 -8.23
C LYS A 74 -7.22 -13.24 -6.72
N ILE A 75 -8.33 -12.92 -6.05
CA ILE A 75 -8.48 -13.01 -4.60
C ILE A 75 -9.52 -14.08 -4.29
N ARG A 76 -9.08 -15.17 -3.65
CA ARG A 76 -9.90 -16.36 -3.36
C ARG A 76 -9.45 -17.02 -2.04
N SER A 77 -10.34 -17.73 -1.37
CA SER A 77 -10.02 -18.61 -0.23
C SER A 77 -9.75 -20.06 -0.67
N THR A 78 -9.76 -20.33 -1.97
CA THR A 78 -9.71 -21.67 -2.57
C THR A 78 -8.33 -21.97 -3.15
N GLU A 79 -8.03 -23.26 -3.30
CA GLU A 79 -6.77 -23.75 -3.89
C GLU A 79 -6.55 -23.22 -5.33
N SER A 80 -5.32 -23.35 -5.83
CA SER A 80 -4.98 -22.98 -7.20
C SER A 80 -5.90 -23.68 -8.23
N GLY A 81 -6.24 -22.99 -9.31
CA GLY A 81 -7.14 -23.51 -10.35
C GLY A 81 -8.63 -23.60 -9.96
N GLN A 82 -8.99 -23.42 -8.69
CA GLN A 82 -10.39 -23.45 -8.23
C GLN A 82 -11.11 -22.10 -8.44
N LEU A 83 -12.42 -22.13 -8.64
CA LEU A 83 -13.26 -20.93 -8.63
C LEU A 83 -13.40 -20.34 -7.21
N PRO A 84 -13.62 -19.01 -7.07
CA PRO A 84 -13.92 -18.40 -5.78
C PRO A 84 -15.17 -19.01 -5.14
N THR A 85 -15.24 -18.97 -3.81
CA THR A 85 -16.50 -19.19 -3.10
C THR A 85 -17.46 -18.01 -3.31
N ASP A 86 -18.75 -18.21 -3.06
CA ASP A 86 -19.73 -17.12 -3.09
C ASP A 86 -19.41 -16.07 -2.02
N GLN A 87 -18.81 -16.48 -0.89
CA GLN A 87 -18.35 -15.58 0.16
C GLN A 87 -17.15 -14.74 -0.29
N ASP A 88 -16.19 -15.29 -1.04
CA ASP A 88 -15.07 -14.52 -1.60
C ASP A 88 -15.60 -13.37 -2.48
N LEU A 89 -16.57 -13.68 -3.37
CA LEU A 89 -17.18 -12.67 -4.24
C LEU A 89 -17.92 -11.61 -3.42
N PHE A 90 -18.69 -12.04 -2.42
CA PHE A 90 -19.42 -11.14 -1.53
C PHE A 90 -18.48 -10.20 -0.76
N ASP A 91 -17.39 -10.72 -0.20
CA ASP A 91 -16.42 -9.94 0.58
C ASP A 91 -15.69 -8.93 -0.30
N ILE A 92 -15.31 -9.31 -1.52
CA ILE A 92 -14.68 -8.39 -2.49
C ILE A 92 -15.64 -7.26 -2.89
N ILE A 93 -16.93 -7.55 -3.13
CA ILE A 93 -17.93 -6.50 -3.41
C ILE A 93 -18.13 -5.62 -2.17
N THR A 94 -18.12 -6.23 -0.99
CA THR A 94 -18.36 -5.54 0.29
C THR A 94 -17.27 -4.53 0.60
N ILE A 95 -16.02 -4.97 0.58
CA ILE A 95 -14.84 -4.22 1.00
C ILE A 95 -14.25 -3.40 -0.16
N GLY A 96 -14.45 -3.87 -1.40
CA GLY A 96 -13.76 -3.37 -2.58
C GLY A 96 -12.39 -4.03 -2.75
N MET A 97 -11.55 -3.43 -3.59
CA MET A 97 -10.15 -3.85 -3.74
C MET A 97 -9.23 -2.68 -3.41
N PRO A 98 -8.66 -2.62 -2.18
CA PRO A 98 -7.65 -1.63 -1.82
C PRO A 98 -6.51 -1.51 -2.83
N GLY A 99 -5.99 -0.29 -3.02
CA GLY A 99 -4.96 -0.04 -4.05
C GLY A 99 -5.46 -0.20 -5.48
N SER A 100 -6.77 -0.12 -5.72
CA SER A 100 -7.39 -0.08 -7.05
C SER A 100 -8.59 0.87 -7.05
N SER A 101 -9.21 1.06 -8.21
CA SER A 101 -10.41 1.88 -8.36
C SER A 101 -11.72 1.18 -8.01
N MET A 102 -11.69 -0.08 -7.52
CA MET A 102 -12.88 -0.81 -7.10
C MET A 102 -13.28 -0.41 -5.66
N PRO A 103 -14.35 0.39 -5.47
CA PRO A 103 -14.77 0.83 -4.14
C PRO A 103 -15.44 -0.32 -3.37
N GLY A 104 -15.51 -0.18 -2.05
CA GLY A 104 -16.38 -1.00 -1.22
C GLY A 104 -17.83 -0.55 -1.29
N TRP A 105 -18.75 -1.49 -1.44
CA TRP A 105 -20.17 -1.21 -1.64
C TRP A 105 -21.02 -1.30 -0.37
N GLU A 106 -20.44 -1.65 0.79
CA GLU A 106 -21.18 -1.85 2.05
C GLU A 106 -22.02 -0.66 2.54
N THR A 107 -21.59 0.56 2.18
CA THR A 107 -22.28 1.79 2.59
C THR A 107 -23.37 2.20 1.61
N SER A 108 -23.36 1.66 0.39
CA SER A 108 -24.21 2.10 -0.72
C SER A 108 -25.19 1.03 -1.21
N LEU A 109 -24.90 -0.26 -0.99
CA LEU A 109 -25.75 -1.39 -1.34
C LEU A 109 -26.08 -2.22 -0.11
N SER A 110 -27.31 -2.75 -0.05
CA SER A 110 -27.70 -3.66 1.03
C SER A 110 -26.98 -5.01 0.91
N ALA A 111 -26.94 -5.79 1.99
CA ALA A 111 -26.39 -7.15 1.94
C ALA A 111 -27.12 -8.03 0.91
N ASP A 112 -28.45 -7.93 0.85
CA ASP A 112 -29.26 -8.68 -0.13
C ASP A 112 -28.89 -8.28 -1.56
N ASP A 113 -28.77 -6.98 -1.86
CA ASP A 113 -28.40 -6.52 -3.22
C ASP A 113 -27.02 -7.02 -3.63
N ARG A 114 -26.05 -7.05 -2.70
CA ARG A 114 -24.71 -7.59 -2.97
C ARG A 114 -24.76 -9.10 -3.26
N TRP A 115 -25.57 -9.88 -2.54
CA TRP A 115 -25.77 -11.30 -2.84
C TRP A 115 -26.43 -11.52 -4.21
N GLU A 116 -27.39 -10.67 -4.59
CA GLU A 116 -28.01 -10.73 -5.92
C GLU A 116 -26.97 -10.43 -7.03
N VAL A 117 -26.07 -9.47 -6.81
CA VAL A 117 -24.95 -9.20 -7.73
C VAL A 117 -23.99 -10.38 -7.81
N VAL A 118 -23.68 -11.06 -6.69
CA VAL A 118 -22.86 -12.29 -6.71
C VAL A 118 -23.50 -13.34 -7.61
N ALA A 119 -24.81 -13.59 -7.45
CA ALA A 119 -25.54 -14.52 -8.31
C ALA A 119 -25.48 -14.12 -9.78
N TYR A 120 -25.59 -12.83 -10.11
CA TYR A 120 -25.48 -12.34 -11.48
C TYR A 120 -24.06 -12.46 -12.05
N ILE A 121 -23.01 -12.12 -11.29
CA ILE A 121 -21.61 -12.23 -11.75
C ILE A 121 -21.27 -13.66 -12.16
N LYS A 122 -21.75 -14.66 -11.40
CA LYS A 122 -21.54 -16.08 -11.71
C LYS A 122 -22.15 -16.49 -13.05
N THR A 123 -23.10 -15.73 -13.61
CA THR A 123 -23.69 -16.03 -14.93
C THR A 123 -22.75 -15.75 -16.10
N PHE A 124 -21.69 -14.95 -15.91
CA PHE A 124 -20.73 -14.61 -16.97
C PHE A 124 -19.77 -15.75 -17.32
N TYR A 125 -19.66 -16.79 -16.48
CA TYR A 125 -18.78 -17.93 -16.70
C TYR A 125 -19.50 -19.24 -16.39
N ASP A 126 -19.67 -20.09 -17.40
CA ASP A 126 -20.45 -21.34 -17.27
C ASP A 126 -19.80 -22.35 -16.30
N GLY A 127 -18.49 -22.24 -16.03
CA GLY A 127 -17.82 -23.11 -15.05
C GLY A 127 -18.40 -23.03 -13.63
N PHE A 128 -19.09 -21.93 -13.25
CA PHE A 128 -19.83 -21.88 -11.98
C PHE A 128 -21.06 -22.80 -11.94
N LYS A 129 -21.63 -23.13 -13.10
CA LYS A 129 -22.77 -24.07 -13.22
C LYS A 129 -22.29 -25.50 -13.41
N GLU A 130 -21.17 -25.68 -14.11
CA GLU A 130 -20.59 -26.99 -14.43
C GLU A 130 -19.86 -27.63 -13.24
N SER A 131 -19.53 -26.86 -12.20
CA SER A 131 -18.90 -27.37 -10.99
C SER A 131 -19.85 -28.28 -10.21
N GLU A 132 -19.67 -29.60 -10.34
CA GLU A 132 -20.45 -30.60 -9.59
C GLU A 132 -20.06 -30.66 -8.11
N THR A 133 -18.84 -30.25 -7.78
CA THR A 133 -18.29 -30.20 -6.41
C THR A 133 -18.06 -28.75 -5.96
N PRO A 134 -18.23 -28.45 -4.66
CA PRO A 134 -17.80 -27.17 -4.11
C PRO A 134 -16.29 -26.98 -4.30
N PRO A 135 -15.83 -25.72 -4.52
CA PRO A 135 -14.41 -25.47 -4.69
C PRO A 135 -13.65 -25.84 -3.41
N ARG A 136 -12.44 -26.39 -3.58
CA ARG A 136 -11.61 -26.78 -2.44
C ARG A 136 -11.05 -25.54 -1.74
N GLU A 137 -11.44 -25.35 -0.48
CA GLU A 137 -10.94 -24.26 0.35
C GLU A 137 -9.55 -24.55 0.91
N ILE A 138 -8.73 -23.50 1.00
CA ILE A 138 -7.40 -23.57 1.60
C ILE A 138 -7.55 -23.80 3.10
N SER A 139 -6.93 -24.88 3.59
CA SER A 139 -6.91 -25.17 5.03
C SER A 139 -6.04 -24.16 5.77
N LEU A 140 -6.45 -23.77 6.98
CA LEU A 140 -5.66 -22.95 7.89
C LEU A 140 -5.04 -23.79 9.03
N GLU A 141 -5.12 -25.12 8.91
CA GLU A 141 -4.49 -26.03 9.85
C GLU A 141 -2.97 -25.83 9.89
N GLY A 142 -2.36 -26.04 11.06
CA GLY A 142 -0.93 -25.83 11.25
C GLY A 142 -0.50 -24.35 11.29
N LYS A 143 -1.45 -23.41 11.47
CA LYS A 143 -1.15 -21.98 11.61
C LYS A 143 -0.03 -21.71 12.62
N ILE A 144 1.04 -21.10 12.14
CA ILE A 144 2.16 -20.64 12.97
C ILE A 144 1.85 -19.21 13.44
N ALA A 145 1.85 -19.03 14.76
CA ALA A 145 1.64 -17.71 15.36
C ALA A 145 2.78 -16.75 14.99
N TYR A 146 2.44 -15.46 14.88
CA TYR A 146 3.42 -14.41 14.66
C TYR A 146 4.44 -14.36 15.83
N SER A 147 5.72 -14.43 15.50
CA SER A 147 6.85 -14.30 16.45
C SER A 147 8.09 -13.78 15.72
N GLU A 148 9.04 -13.20 16.45
CA GLU A 148 10.32 -12.76 15.87
C GLU A 148 11.07 -13.93 15.19
N GLU A 149 11.04 -15.11 15.80
CA GLU A 149 11.61 -16.34 15.22
C GLU A 149 10.93 -16.70 13.90
N SER A 150 9.59 -16.66 13.84
CA SER A 150 8.86 -16.96 12.62
C SER A 150 9.16 -15.96 11.50
N VAL A 151 9.31 -14.68 11.85
CA VAL A 151 9.68 -13.59 10.94
C VAL A 151 11.09 -13.78 10.40
N GLU A 152 12.07 -14.15 11.23
CA GLU A 152 13.45 -14.38 10.78
C GLU A 152 13.53 -15.59 9.83
N THR A 153 12.84 -16.69 10.16
CA THR A 153 12.71 -17.84 9.25
C THR A 153 12.07 -17.42 7.93
N GLY A 154 10.98 -16.65 7.98
CA GLY A 154 10.29 -16.15 6.78
C GLY A 154 11.16 -15.25 5.92
N LYS A 155 12.01 -14.41 6.54
CA LYS A 155 12.97 -13.56 5.84
C LYS A 155 14.00 -14.38 5.08
N GLY A 156 14.52 -15.46 5.68
CA GLY A 156 15.41 -16.40 5.00
C GLY A 156 14.74 -17.05 3.79
N LEU A 157 13.52 -17.55 3.98
CA LEU A 157 12.72 -18.16 2.91
C LEU A 157 12.40 -17.18 1.77
N TYR A 158 12.19 -15.90 2.07
CA TYR A 158 11.90 -14.88 1.06
C TYR A 158 13.05 -14.70 0.06
N VAL A 159 14.30 -14.88 0.51
CA VAL A 159 15.48 -14.88 -0.36
C VAL A 159 15.65 -16.24 -1.04
N GLU A 160 15.56 -17.34 -0.27
CA GLU A 160 15.70 -18.72 -0.76
C GLU A 160 14.76 -19.02 -1.93
N LEU A 161 13.50 -18.60 -1.82
CA LEU A 161 12.46 -18.84 -2.83
C LEU A 161 12.44 -17.80 -3.96
N GLY A 162 13.41 -16.87 -4.00
CA GLY A 162 13.53 -15.89 -5.08
C GLY A 162 12.48 -14.77 -5.07
N CYS A 163 11.77 -14.55 -3.97
CA CYS A 163 10.74 -13.49 -3.87
C CYS A 163 11.33 -12.09 -4.16
N VAL A 164 12.62 -11.90 -3.84
CA VAL A 164 13.40 -10.68 -4.08
C VAL A 164 13.43 -10.25 -5.55
N GLU A 165 13.37 -11.19 -6.50
CA GLU A 165 13.49 -10.90 -7.93
C GLU A 165 12.33 -10.02 -8.44
N CYS A 166 11.15 -10.18 -7.85
CA CYS A 166 9.97 -9.39 -8.17
C CYS A 166 9.70 -8.32 -7.10
N HIS A 167 9.69 -8.71 -5.82
CA HIS A 167 9.26 -7.81 -4.74
C HIS A 167 10.39 -6.93 -4.19
N GLY A 168 11.65 -7.16 -4.55
CA GLY A 168 12.82 -6.45 -4.03
C GLY A 168 13.22 -6.89 -2.62
N ASN A 169 14.41 -6.48 -2.17
CA ASN A 169 15.02 -6.92 -0.90
C ASN A 169 14.19 -6.56 0.34
N VAL A 170 13.44 -5.47 0.25
CA VAL A 170 12.64 -4.92 1.36
C VAL A 170 11.14 -4.86 1.02
N GLY A 171 10.75 -5.53 -0.08
CA GLY A 171 9.34 -5.70 -0.44
C GLY A 171 8.67 -4.49 -1.07
N ARG A 172 9.39 -3.52 -1.67
CA ARG A 172 8.75 -2.34 -2.30
C ARG A 172 8.28 -2.56 -3.74
N GLY A 173 8.46 -3.77 -4.29
CA GLY A 173 8.09 -4.08 -5.67
C GLY A 173 9.08 -3.54 -6.69
N ASP A 174 10.33 -3.36 -6.27
CA ASP A 174 11.46 -2.80 -7.03
C ASP A 174 12.47 -3.89 -7.46
N GLY A 175 12.05 -5.15 -7.46
CA GLY A 175 12.88 -6.27 -7.93
C GLY A 175 13.27 -6.10 -9.40
N THR A 176 14.42 -6.67 -9.77
CA THR A 176 14.99 -6.61 -11.13
C THR A 176 14.03 -7.09 -12.22
N SER A 177 13.18 -8.06 -11.90
CA SER A 177 12.18 -8.62 -12.81
C SER A 177 10.87 -7.83 -12.83
N ALA A 178 10.59 -7.01 -11.80
CA ALA A 178 9.32 -6.31 -11.62
C ALA A 178 8.86 -5.52 -12.87
N PRO A 179 9.72 -4.76 -13.57
CA PRO A 179 9.31 -3.99 -14.74
C PRO A 179 8.86 -4.85 -15.93
N THR A 180 9.30 -6.12 -15.99
CA THR A 180 9.05 -7.05 -17.09
C THR A 180 7.76 -7.86 -16.93
N LEU A 181 7.12 -7.76 -15.76
CA LEU A 181 5.97 -8.59 -15.42
C LEU A 181 4.70 -8.16 -16.16
N THR A 182 4.07 -9.13 -16.82
CA THR A 182 2.78 -8.96 -17.48
C THR A 182 1.76 -9.93 -16.92
N ASP A 183 0.52 -9.49 -16.80
CA ASP A 183 -0.59 -10.38 -16.48
C ASP A 183 -1.01 -11.22 -17.70
N GLU A 184 -1.91 -12.17 -17.50
CA GLU A 184 -2.36 -13.08 -18.57
C GLU A 184 -3.07 -12.36 -19.73
N TRP A 185 -3.49 -11.12 -19.51
CA TRP A 185 -4.12 -10.26 -20.52
C TRP A 185 -3.10 -9.38 -21.27
N GLY A 186 -1.80 -9.51 -20.96
CA GLY A 186 -0.73 -8.74 -21.59
C GLY A 186 -0.59 -7.33 -21.03
N PHE A 187 -1.27 -6.98 -19.94
CA PHE A 187 -1.06 -5.71 -19.26
C PHE A 187 0.12 -5.81 -18.31
N GLN A 188 0.97 -4.79 -18.30
CA GLN A 188 2.02 -4.68 -17.29
C GLN A 188 1.40 -4.71 -15.89
N THR A 189 1.94 -5.56 -15.02
CA THR A 189 1.45 -5.71 -13.64
C THR A 189 2.62 -5.58 -12.68
N TRP A 190 2.46 -4.70 -11.70
CA TRP A 190 3.49 -4.48 -10.70
C TRP A 190 3.24 -5.34 -9.47
N PRO A 191 4.30 -5.88 -8.84
CA PRO A 191 4.21 -6.48 -7.51
C PRO A 191 3.67 -5.45 -6.52
N ALA A 192 2.89 -5.91 -5.54
CA ALA A 192 2.43 -5.03 -4.48
C ALA A 192 3.61 -4.53 -3.64
N ASN A 193 3.57 -3.27 -3.23
CA ASN A 193 4.47 -2.74 -2.20
C ASN A 193 4.06 -3.35 -0.84
N LEU A 194 4.82 -4.35 -0.40
CA LEU A 194 4.59 -5.13 0.80
C LEU A 194 4.77 -4.31 2.09
N THR A 195 5.45 -3.16 2.03
CA THR A 195 5.53 -2.22 3.17
C THR A 195 4.25 -1.41 3.35
N GLN A 196 3.30 -1.51 2.41
CA GLN A 196 2.03 -0.79 2.40
C GLN A 196 0.84 -1.77 2.47
N SER A 197 0.74 -2.54 3.55
CA SER A 197 -0.25 -3.61 3.72
C SER A 197 -1.71 -3.16 3.56
N TRP A 198 -2.01 -1.88 3.78
CA TRP A 198 -3.34 -1.30 3.53
C TRP A 198 -3.77 -1.29 2.05
N THR A 199 -2.85 -1.61 1.13
CA THR A 199 -3.13 -1.78 -0.30
C THR A 199 -3.40 -3.23 -0.69
N PHE A 200 -3.31 -4.18 0.25
CA PHE A 200 -3.48 -5.60 -0.04
C PHE A 200 -4.94 -5.92 -0.37
N ARG A 201 -5.19 -6.24 -1.64
CA ARG A 201 -6.53 -6.49 -2.18
C ARG A 201 -7.27 -7.63 -1.50
N GLY A 202 -6.52 -8.61 -0.97
CA GLY A 202 -7.07 -9.80 -0.33
C GLY A 202 -7.02 -9.81 1.19
N GLY A 203 -6.66 -8.68 1.82
CA GLY A 203 -6.46 -8.56 3.27
C GLY A 203 -4.98 -8.53 3.68
N ALA A 204 -4.72 -7.90 4.83
CA ALA A 204 -3.39 -7.63 5.38
C ALA A 204 -3.00 -8.51 6.58
N ASP A 205 -3.93 -9.33 7.09
CA ASP A 205 -3.61 -10.27 8.16
C ASP A 205 -2.84 -11.49 7.64
N THR A 206 -2.21 -12.23 8.57
CA THR A 206 -1.37 -13.38 8.21
C THR A 206 -2.15 -14.46 7.45
N GLU A 207 -3.44 -14.68 7.73
CA GLU A 207 -4.23 -15.72 7.05
C GLU A 207 -4.56 -15.29 5.62
N ALA A 208 -4.91 -14.02 5.42
CA ALA A 208 -5.11 -13.43 4.12
C ALA A 208 -3.85 -13.49 3.26
N ILE A 209 -2.68 -13.17 3.83
CA ILE A 209 -1.39 -13.26 3.12
C ILE A 209 -1.07 -14.73 2.79
N PHE A 210 -1.22 -15.63 3.76
CA PHE A 210 -1.00 -17.07 3.58
C PHE A 210 -1.81 -17.64 2.41
N LYS A 211 -3.10 -17.28 2.30
CA LYS A 211 -3.97 -17.70 1.19
C LYS A 211 -3.45 -17.26 -0.19
N ARG A 212 -2.66 -16.18 -0.28
CA ARG A 212 -2.05 -15.74 -1.55
C ARG A 212 -0.87 -16.61 -1.97
N PHE A 213 -0.12 -17.14 -1.01
CA PHE A 213 0.92 -18.11 -1.28
C PHE A 213 0.33 -19.44 -1.73
N ILE A 214 -0.64 -19.98 -1.00
CA ILE A 214 -1.22 -21.29 -1.35
C ILE A 214 -2.09 -21.22 -2.60
N GLY A 215 -2.97 -20.22 -2.73
CA GLY A 215 -3.90 -20.13 -3.86
C GLY A 215 -3.34 -19.42 -5.10
N GLY A 216 -2.18 -18.77 -4.97
CA GLY A 216 -1.63 -17.87 -5.97
C GLY A 216 -2.49 -16.64 -6.23
N ILE A 217 -2.08 -15.81 -7.19
CA ILE A 217 -2.89 -14.70 -7.70
C ILE A 217 -3.20 -14.96 -9.18
N ALA A 218 -4.36 -15.54 -9.44
CA ALA A 218 -4.74 -16.05 -10.77
C ALA A 218 -4.61 -15.00 -11.89
N GLY A 219 -4.05 -15.40 -13.02
CA GLY A 219 -3.78 -14.54 -14.17
C GLY A 219 -2.71 -13.47 -13.92
N SER A 220 -1.90 -13.59 -12.87
CA SER A 220 -0.71 -12.76 -12.64
C SER A 220 0.54 -13.63 -12.53
N PRO A 221 1.75 -13.06 -12.64
CA PRO A 221 2.99 -13.81 -12.45
C PRO A 221 3.25 -14.32 -11.02
N MET A 222 2.39 -14.02 -10.04
CA MET A 222 2.53 -14.55 -8.68
C MET A 222 1.88 -15.95 -8.61
N PRO A 223 2.69 -17.03 -8.61
CA PRO A 223 2.17 -18.39 -8.68
C PRO A 223 1.56 -18.82 -7.35
N ALA A 224 0.78 -19.90 -7.40
CA ALA A 224 0.49 -20.68 -6.21
C ALA A 224 1.74 -21.45 -5.78
N PHE A 225 1.91 -21.74 -4.50
CA PHE A 225 3.00 -22.55 -3.98
C PHE A 225 2.57 -24.02 -3.98
N GLU A 226 2.70 -24.68 -5.12
CA GLU A 226 2.30 -26.08 -5.31
C GLU A 226 2.98 -26.63 -6.57
N GLY A 227 3.49 -27.86 -6.52
CA GLY A 227 4.11 -28.47 -7.70
C GLY A 227 5.40 -27.74 -8.13
N ASP A 228 5.57 -27.55 -9.43
CA ASP A 228 6.80 -27.03 -10.04
C ASP A 228 7.07 -25.54 -9.74
N SER A 229 6.06 -24.80 -9.30
CA SER A 229 6.20 -23.40 -8.91
C SER A 229 6.80 -23.20 -7.52
N PHE A 230 6.91 -24.26 -6.72
CA PHE A 230 7.51 -24.21 -5.39
C PHE A 230 8.87 -24.90 -5.38
N LEU A 231 9.91 -24.14 -5.03
CA LEU A 231 11.28 -24.66 -4.97
C LEU A 231 11.36 -25.87 -4.03
N HIS A 232 11.96 -26.97 -4.52
CA HIS A 232 12.12 -28.24 -3.80
C HIS A 232 10.81 -28.87 -3.31
N PHE A 233 9.71 -28.68 -4.03
CA PHE A 233 8.44 -29.34 -3.74
C PHE A 233 8.60 -30.87 -3.65
N GLY A 234 8.08 -31.47 -2.58
CA GLY A 234 8.25 -32.91 -2.30
C GLY A 234 9.43 -33.25 -1.38
N LEU A 235 10.32 -32.31 -1.09
CA LEU A 235 11.41 -32.48 -0.13
C LEU A 235 11.05 -31.93 1.25
N THR A 236 11.58 -32.55 2.29
CA THR A 236 11.59 -31.99 3.65
C THR A 236 12.56 -30.80 3.73
N SER A 237 12.43 -29.97 4.78
CA SER A 237 13.36 -28.84 4.99
C SER A 237 14.83 -29.25 5.08
N GLU A 238 15.14 -30.44 5.63
CA GLU A 238 16.52 -30.93 5.72
C GLU A 238 17.02 -31.49 4.39
N GLU A 239 16.18 -32.19 3.63
CA GLU A 239 16.50 -32.65 2.27
C GLU A 239 16.69 -31.46 1.32
N SER A 240 15.83 -30.44 1.40
CA SER A 240 15.94 -29.19 0.65
C SER A 240 17.29 -28.49 0.92
N LYS A 241 17.69 -28.36 2.19
CA LYS A 241 19.00 -27.79 2.54
C LYS A 241 20.14 -28.63 1.98
N ARG A 242 20.03 -29.96 2.11
CA ARG A 242 21.05 -30.89 1.61
C ARG A 242 21.19 -30.80 0.10
N LEU A 243 20.10 -30.73 -0.65
CA LEU A 243 20.13 -30.54 -2.10
C LEU A 243 20.78 -29.20 -2.47
N THR A 244 20.42 -28.11 -1.80
CA THR A 244 21.09 -26.80 -2.00
C THR A 244 22.59 -26.86 -1.71
N GLU A 245 23.02 -27.56 -0.66
CA GLU A 245 24.45 -27.77 -0.38
C GLU A 245 25.15 -28.54 -1.50
N LEU A 246 24.49 -29.53 -2.09
CA LEU A 246 25.02 -30.33 -3.20
C LEU A 246 25.11 -29.49 -4.48
N GLU A 247 24.06 -28.74 -4.83
CA GLU A 247 24.01 -27.88 -6.02
C GLU A 247 25.06 -26.75 -6.00
N ASN A 248 25.44 -26.29 -4.80
CA ASN A 248 26.46 -25.25 -4.63
C ASN A 248 27.90 -25.77 -4.68
N LYS A 249 28.12 -27.08 -4.90
CA LYS A 249 29.48 -27.63 -5.03
C LYS A 249 30.01 -27.46 -6.45
N ASP A 250 31.26 -27.03 -6.55
CA ASP A 250 31.99 -26.99 -7.83
C ASP A 250 32.19 -28.39 -8.44
N GLU A 251 32.40 -29.40 -7.59
CA GLU A 251 32.56 -30.80 -7.97
C GLU A 251 31.85 -31.71 -6.94
N MET A 252 31.07 -32.68 -7.44
CA MET A 252 30.38 -33.68 -6.64
C MET A 252 31.08 -35.03 -6.78
N THR A 253 31.08 -35.83 -5.71
CA THR A 253 31.49 -37.24 -5.80
C THR A 253 30.37 -38.09 -6.42
N GLU A 254 30.68 -39.26 -6.99
CA GLU A 254 29.65 -40.18 -7.55
C GLU A 254 28.53 -40.50 -6.54
N ALA A 255 28.86 -40.58 -5.25
CA ALA A 255 27.87 -40.82 -4.20
C ALA A 255 26.94 -39.62 -3.97
N GLU A 256 27.47 -38.41 -4.13
CA GLU A 256 26.71 -37.16 -3.99
C GLU A 256 25.87 -36.89 -5.23
N GLU A 257 26.34 -37.25 -6.42
CA GLU A 257 25.55 -37.23 -7.65
C GLU A 257 24.35 -38.18 -7.52
N ALA A 258 24.57 -39.41 -7.06
CA ALA A 258 23.48 -40.36 -6.81
C ALA A 258 22.51 -39.91 -5.70
N GLU A 259 23.00 -39.19 -4.68
CA GLU A 259 22.14 -38.58 -3.64
C GLU A 259 21.27 -37.46 -4.23
N SER A 260 21.85 -36.59 -5.07
CA SER A 260 21.12 -35.52 -5.76
C SER A 260 20.07 -36.06 -6.73
N GLU A 261 20.41 -37.10 -7.50
CA GLU A 261 19.45 -37.78 -8.38
C GLU A 261 18.24 -38.33 -7.62
N GLN A 262 18.44 -38.90 -6.42
CA GLN A 262 17.33 -39.37 -5.58
C GLN A 262 16.41 -38.22 -5.12
N PHE A 263 16.96 -37.03 -4.84
CA PHE A 263 16.14 -35.87 -4.51
C PHE A 263 15.33 -35.39 -5.71
N TYR A 264 15.93 -35.32 -6.90
CA TYR A 264 15.19 -34.95 -8.12
C TYR A 264 14.11 -35.97 -8.47
N GLU A 265 14.36 -37.27 -8.35
CA GLU A 265 13.33 -38.30 -8.57
C GLU A 265 12.14 -38.12 -7.62
N LYS A 266 12.41 -37.84 -6.34
CA LYS A 266 11.38 -37.58 -5.33
C LYS A 266 10.59 -36.30 -5.63
N MET A 267 11.26 -35.25 -6.09
CA MET A 267 10.61 -34.01 -6.52
C MET A 267 9.72 -34.25 -7.74
N ASP A 268 10.23 -34.92 -8.77
CA ASP A 268 9.49 -35.23 -9.99
C ASP A 268 8.24 -36.07 -9.69
N GLU A 269 8.34 -37.06 -8.80
CA GLU A 269 7.18 -37.83 -8.35
C GLU A 269 6.13 -36.92 -7.70
N ALA A 270 6.54 -36.07 -6.75
CA ALA A 270 5.63 -35.17 -6.04
C ALA A 270 4.99 -34.13 -6.98
N VAL A 271 5.76 -33.56 -7.91
CA VAL A 271 5.26 -32.61 -8.91
C VAL A 271 4.25 -33.27 -9.83
N ASN A 272 4.53 -34.47 -10.34
CA ASN A 272 3.59 -35.21 -11.19
C ASN A 272 2.27 -35.51 -10.45
N ILE A 273 2.34 -35.87 -9.17
CA ILE A 273 1.14 -36.07 -8.33
C ILE A 273 0.35 -34.77 -8.17
N ALA A 274 1.02 -33.64 -7.92
CA ALA A 274 0.37 -32.34 -7.80
C ALA A 274 -0.32 -31.93 -9.11
N LEU A 275 0.35 -32.12 -10.26
CA LEU A 275 -0.22 -31.85 -11.58
C LEU A 275 -1.46 -32.71 -11.87
N ASN A 276 -1.40 -34.01 -11.59
CA ASN A 276 -2.55 -34.90 -11.72
C ASN A 276 -3.77 -34.39 -10.90
N ARG A 277 -3.52 -33.93 -9.67
CA ARG A 277 -4.57 -33.37 -8.79
C ARG A 277 -5.18 -32.09 -9.35
N VAL A 278 -4.36 -31.21 -9.94
CA VAL A 278 -4.83 -29.97 -10.59
C VAL A 278 -5.67 -30.29 -11.84
N GLU A 279 -5.30 -31.32 -12.60
CA GLU A 279 -6.07 -31.81 -13.76
C GLU A 279 -7.36 -32.55 -13.38
N GLY A 280 -7.65 -32.71 -12.08
CA GLY A 280 -8.85 -33.38 -11.59
C GLY A 280 -8.77 -34.90 -11.65
N ILE A 281 -7.58 -35.47 -11.80
CA ILE A 281 -7.35 -36.92 -11.74
C ILE A 281 -7.43 -37.35 -10.27
N GLU A 282 -8.22 -38.38 -9.99
CA GLU A 282 -8.30 -38.95 -8.65
C GLU A 282 -6.97 -39.60 -8.26
N LEU A 283 -6.39 -39.15 -7.15
CA LEU A 283 -5.19 -39.72 -6.58
C LEU A 283 -5.49 -41.02 -5.83
N THR A 284 -4.58 -41.99 -5.93
CA THR A 284 -4.57 -43.15 -5.02
C THR A 284 -4.25 -42.70 -3.59
N ALA A 285 -4.56 -43.54 -2.60
CA ALA A 285 -4.29 -43.22 -1.19
C ALA A 285 -2.79 -42.98 -0.91
N ALA A 286 -1.88 -43.62 -1.66
CA ALA A 286 -0.45 -43.41 -1.53
C ALA A 286 -0.02 -42.07 -2.13
N GLU A 287 -0.49 -41.75 -3.33
CA GLU A 287 -0.23 -40.45 -3.98
C GLU A 287 -0.80 -39.29 -3.15
N GLN A 288 -2.00 -39.48 -2.59
CA GLN A 288 -2.60 -38.50 -1.68
C GLN A 288 -1.71 -38.26 -0.45
N GLN A 289 -1.16 -39.32 0.15
CA GLN A 289 -0.25 -39.19 1.28
C GLN A 289 1.04 -38.44 0.89
N THR A 290 1.65 -38.76 -0.26
CA THR A 290 2.83 -38.05 -0.77
C THR A 290 2.54 -36.57 -0.99
N TYR A 291 1.38 -36.25 -1.57
CA TYR A 291 0.93 -34.88 -1.77
C TYR A 291 0.73 -34.16 -0.43
N ASP A 292 0.03 -34.77 0.53
CA ASP A 292 -0.25 -34.18 1.83
C ASP A 292 1.04 -33.90 2.61
N ASP A 293 2.01 -34.81 2.56
CA ASP A 293 3.33 -34.63 3.19
C ASP A 293 4.12 -33.50 2.53
N ALA A 294 4.08 -33.37 1.20
CA ALA A 294 4.70 -32.26 0.49
C ALA A 294 4.03 -30.92 0.85
N MET A 295 2.71 -30.86 0.82
CA MET A 295 1.95 -29.64 1.16
C MET A 295 2.12 -29.22 2.61
N LYS A 296 2.35 -30.16 3.54
CA LYS A 296 2.65 -29.82 4.93
C LYS A 296 3.90 -28.94 5.05
N VAL A 297 4.97 -29.27 4.30
CA VAL A 297 6.20 -28.47 4.26
C VAL A 297 5.93 -27.10 3.63
N VAL A 298 5.16 -27.06 2.54
CA VAL A 298 4.74 -25.81 1.91
C VAL A 298 3.97 -24.92 2.87
N TYR A 299 3.01 -25.48 3.61
CA TYR A 299 2.19 -24.74 4.58
C TYR A 299 3.04 -24.16 5.70
N GLU A 300 3.95 -24.95 6.26
CA GLU A 300 4.88 -24.49 7.29
C GLU A 300 5.72 -23.29 6.79
N LYS A 301 6.38 -23.44 5.64
CA LYS A 301 7.17 -22.37 5.01
C LYS A 301 6.32 -21.13 4.68
N SER A 302 5.10 -21.33 4.18
CA SER A 302 4.17 -20.25 3.81
C SER A 302 3.68 -19.45 5.02
N TRP A 303 3.50 -20.07 6.18
CA TRP A 303 3.16 -19.35 7.41
C TRP A 303 4.31 -18.45 7.89
N HIS A 304 5.55 -18.94 7.82
CA HIS A 304 6.73 -18.14 8.12
C HIS A 304 6.85 -16.94 7.17
N LEU A 305 6.71 -17.17 5.85
CA LEU A 305 6.68 -16.11 4.85
C LEU A 305 5.56 -15.09 5.10
N ALA A 306 4.36 -15.54 5.47
CA ALA A 306 3.23 -14.66 5.74
C ALA A 306 3.50 -13.76 6.95
N ASN A 307 4.15 -14.30 7.99
CA ASN A 307 4.57 -13.51 9.14
C ASN A 307 5.66 -12.50 8.78
N TYR A 308 6.62 -12.87 7.92
CA TYR A 308 7.62 -11.94 7.41
C TYR A 308 7.00 -10.83 6.55
N VAL A 309 6.16 -11.15 5.58
CA VAL A 309 5.47 -10.14 4.75
C VAL A 309 4.63 -9.21 5.62
N LYS A 310 3.96 -9.74 6.65
CA LYS A 310 3.22 -8.91 7.62
C LYS A 310 4.15 -7.97 8.40
N SER A 311 5.39 -8.37 8.70
CA SER A 311 6.34 -7.53 9.47
C SER A 311 6.98 -6.41 8.64
N LEU A 312 6.90 -6.46 7.31
CA LEU A 312 7.40 -5.41 6.41
C LEU A 312 6.59 -4.11 6.50
N ALA A 313 5.30 -4.21 6.82
CA ALA A 313 4.42 -3.06 6.97
C ALA A 313 4.38 -2.59 8.44
N PRO A 314 4.18 -1.28 8.68
CA PRO A 314 3.91 -0.80 10.03
C PRO A 314 2.60 -1.41 10.57
N GLU A 315 2.53 -1.58 11.89
CA GLU A 315 1.37 -2.18 12.58
C GLU A 315 0.07 -1.40 12.31
N GLU A 316 0.18 -0.07 12.24
CA GLU A 316 -0.92 0.82 11.86
C GLU A 316 -0.61 1.49 10.52
N ARG A 317 -1.64 1.59 9.67
CA ARG A 317 -1.58 2.42 8.47
C ARG A 317 -1.19 3.84 8.90
N PRO A 318 -0.21 4.49 8.24
CA PRO A 318 0.06 5.90 8.45
C PRO A 318 -1.23 6.70 8.21
N GLU A 319 -1.80 7.26 9.29
CA GLU A 319 -3.05 8.01 9.22
C GLU A 319 -2.89 9.16 8.20
N PRO A 320 -3.66 9.18 7.11
CA PRO A 320 -3.73 10.33 6.22
C PRO A 320 -4.43 11.40 7.03
N ALA A 321 -3.64 12.25 7.69
CA ALA A 321 -4.09 13.03 8.82
C ALA A 321 -5.08 14.14 8.45
N ILE A 322 -6.30 13.81 8.04
CA ILE A 322 -7.41 14.77 7.88
C ILE A 322 -7.77 15.28 9.28
N GLY A 323 -7.05 16.30 9.74
CA GLY A 323 -7.15 16.87 11.09
C GLY A 323 -5.81 17.09 11.81
N LYS A 324 -4.72 16.42 11.43
CA LYS A 324 -3.34 16.68 11.92
C LYS A 324 -2.41 17.17 10.79
N ASN A 325 -2.96 17.99 9.88
CA ASN A 325 -2.35 18.55 8.66
C ASN A 325 -1.16 19.52 8.87
N VAL A 326 -0.34 19.32 9.90
CA VAL A 326 0.75 20.23 10.28
C VAL A 326 2.08 19.49 10.33
N LEU A 327 2.94 19.70 9.33
CA LEU A 327 4.36 19.39 9.41
C LEU A 327 5.00 20.27 10.48
N ARG A 328 5.51 19.65 11.54
CA ARG A 328 6.15 20.33 12.67
C ARG A 328 7.65 20.16 12.57
N SER A 329 8.38 21.26 12.43
CA SER A 329 9.83 21.21 12.51
C SER A 329 10.26 21.25 13.98
N GLN A 330 11.00 20.23 14.42
CA GLN A 330 11.52 20.18 15.78
C GLN A 330 12.76 21.08 15.92
N TYR A 331 12.83 21.84 17.00
CA TYR A 331 14.00 22.66 17.32
C TYR A 331 15.13 21.81 17.88
N VAL A 332 16.36 22.01 17.38
CA VAL A 332 17.59 21.44 17.92
C VAL A 332 18.62 22.53 18.20
N GLN A 333 19.43 22.32 19.23
CA GLN A 333 20.53 23.22 19.55
C GLN A 333 21.80 22.75 18.83
N GLY A 334 22.35 23.59 17.96
CA GLY A 334 23.59 23.30 17.23
C GLY A 334 23.36 23.06 15.73
N GLU A 335 24.22 22.22 15.15
CA GLU A 335 24.17 21.89 13.72
C GLU A 335 22.98 20.97 13.41
N LEU A 336 22.41 21.13 12.21
CA LEU A 336 21.32 20.29 11.74
C LEU A 336 21.86 18.96 11.20
N PRO A 337 21.11 17.84 11.39
CA PRO A 337 21.52 16.54 10.91
C PRO A 337 21.63 16.50 9.37
N GLY A 338 22.65 15.77 8.88
CA GLY A 338 22.75 15.38 7.47
C GLY A 338 21.75 14.27 7.11
N MET A 339 21.67 13.87 5.84
CA MET A 339 20.67 12.91 5.35
C MET A 339 20.64 11.57 6.12
N GLU A 340 21.80 10.96 6.38
CA GLU A 340 21.92 9.64 7.00
C GLU A 340 22.12 9.68 8.54
N ASP A 341 21.84 10.82 9.16
CA ASP A 341 21.99 10.96 10.61
C ASP A 341 20.88 10.22 11.37
N ALA A 342 21.25 9.46 12.41
CA ALA A 342 20.30 8.72 13.24
C ALA A 342 19.29 9.63 13.98
N ALA A 343 19.55 10.94 14.10
CA ALA A 343 18.61 11.90 14.66
C ALA A 343 17.25 11.88 13.96
N TRP A 344 17.19 11.59 12.65
CA TRP A 344 15.93 11.46 11.92
C TRP A 344 15.03 10.35 12.47
N GLU A 345 15.58 9.30 13.06
CA GLU A 345 14.80 8.19 13.64
C GLU A 345 14.08 8.56 14.94
N THR A 346 14.45 9.69 15.56
CA THR A 346 13.76 10.21 16.74
C THR A 346 12.43 10.91 16.41
N LEU A 347 12.22 11.26 15.14
CA LEU A 347 11.03 11.96 14.67
C LEU A 347 9.99 11.00 14.12
N GLN A 348 8.74 11.20 14.53
CA GLN A 348 7.61 10.63 13.80
C GLN A 348 7.51 11.29 12.42
N SER A 349 7.39 10.49 11.38
CA SER A 349 7.23 10.99 10.02
C SER A 349 5.83 11.57 9.81
N SER A 350 5.75 12.72 9.12
CA SER A 350 4.47 13.29 8.70
C SER A 350 4.11 12.75 7.32
N HIS A 351 3.01 12.01 7.23
CA HIS A 351 2.54 11.37 5.99
C HIS A 351 1.60 12.29 5.20
N PHE A 352 1.94 12.58 3.94
CA PHE A 352 1.15 13.42 3.05
C PHE A 352 0.70 12.63 1.83
N PRO A 353 -0.60 12.29 1.71
CA PRO A 353 -1.10 11.56 0.56
C PRO A 353 -1.04 12.42 -0.71
N LEU A 354 -0.73 11.76 -1.81
CA LEU A 354 -0.68 12.29 -3.16
C LEU A 354 -1.73 11.58 -4.02
N VAL A 355 -2.31 12.33 -4.95
CA VAL A 355 -3.30 11.81 -5.90
C VAL A 355 -2.93 12.25 -7.30
N GLY A 356 -3.33 11.48 -8.30
CA GLY A 356 -3.14 11.86 -9.70
C GLY A 356 -3.81 13.20 -10.04
N GLN A 357 -3.10 14.07 -10.75
CA GLN A 357 -3.67 15.29 -11.31
C GLN A 357 -4.59 14.96 -12.48
N VAL A 358 -5.90 15.04 -12.25
CA VAL A 358 -6.93 14.74 -13.26
C VAL A 358 -7.62 15.99 -13.83
N VAL A 359 -7.24 17.19 -13.38
CA VAL A 359 -7.91 18.44 -13.75
C VAL A 359 -7.46 18.95 -15.13
N ILE A 360 -6.17 18.83 -15.45
CA ILE A 360 -5.53 19.43 -16.63
C ILE A 360 -4.83 18.33 -17.42
N GLU A 361 -4.94 18.37 -18.75
CA GLU A 361 -4.28 17.41 -19.64
C GLU A 361 -2.79 17.74 -19.86
N PRO A 362 -1.91 16.72 -20.01
CA PRO A 362 -2.17 15.30 -19.78
C PRO A 362 -2.46 14.96 -18.31
N ARG A 363 -3.42 14.05 -18.09
CA ARG A 363 -3.94 13.65 -16.76
C ARG A 363 -3.19 12.42 -16.24
N GLN A 364 -2.98 12.36 -14.93
CA GLN A 364 -2.50 11.16 -14.25
C GLN A 364 -3.69 10.46 -13.57
N PHE A 365 -4.14 9.33 -14.11
CA PHE A 365 -5.24 8.53 -13.56
C PHE A 365 -4.78 7.36 -12.69
N ASN A 366 -3.55 6.91 -12.88
CA ASN A 366 -2.98 5.70 -12.29
C ASN A 366 -1.67 6.05 -11.57
N PRO A 367 -1.75 6.79 -10.46
CA PRO A 367 -0.57 7.18 -9.69
C PRO A 367 0.13 5.94 -9.10
N THR A 368 1.44 5.89 -9.27
CA THR A 368 2.34 4.89 -8.67
C THR A 368 2.95 5.39 -7.38
N ILE A 369 3.18 6.70 -7.28
CA ILE A 369 3.53 7.42 -6.06
C ILE A 369 2.24 7.88 -5.36
N ASP A 370 2.01 7.41 -4.14
CA ASP A 370 0.77 7.67 -3.40
C ASP A 370 0.94 8.62 -2.22
N SER A 371 2.17 8.96 -1.85
CA SER A 371 2.46 9.75 -0.67
C SER A 371 3.88 10.31 -0.66
N VAL A 372 4.09 11.34 0.15
CA VAL A 372 5.41 11.80 0.58
C VAL A 372 5.44 11.90 2.10
N ASN A 373 6.44 11.28 2.70
CA ASN A 373 6.71 11.28 4.13
C ASN A 373 7.78 12.33 4.44
N ILE A 374 7.58 13.14 5.47
CA ILE A 374 8.46 14.28 5.74
C ILE A 374 8.83 14.36 7.21
N LYS A 375 10.12 14.53 7.47
CA LYS A 375 10.69 14.89 8.77
C LYS A 375 11.40 16.25 8.65
N SER A 376 11.44 17.02 9.73
CA SER A 376 12.03 18.37 9.70
C SER A 376 12.66 18.75 11.04
N PHE A 377 13.89 19.26 10.97
CA PHE A 377 14.60 19.88 12.08
C PHE A 377 14.95 21.33 11.76
N TYR A 378 15.00 22.18 12.79
CA TYR A 378 15.45 23.56 12.62
C TYR A 378 16.24 24.05 13.83
N ASN A 379 17.03 25.11 13.63
CA ASN A 379 17.75 25.82 14.69
C ASN A 379 17.51 27.34 14.54
N ASP A 380 18.31 28.17 15.21
CA ASP A 380 18.15 29.63 15.16
C ASP A 380 18.40 30.27 13.78
N LYS A 381 19.03 29.55 12.83
CA LYS A 381 19.54 30.09 11.56
C LYS A 381 18.98 29.38 10.32
N GLU A 382 18.72 28.09 10.41
CA GLU A 382 18.42 27.21 9.28
C GLU A 382 17.36 26.16 9.63
N VAL A 383 16.83 25.54 8.58
CA VAL A 383 15.90 24.41 8.63
C VAL A 383 16.38 23.35 7.65
N ALA A 384 16.22 22.09 8.02
CA ALA A 384 16.49 20.92 7.21
C ALA A 384 15.23 20.06 7.12
N PHE A 385 14.91 19.64 5.91
CA PHE A 385 13.83 18.73 5.58
C PHE A 385 14.40 17.43 5.04
N LEU A 386 13.79 16.32 5.44
CA LEU A 386 14.01 15.01 4.84
C LEU A 386 12.68 14.54 4.26
N PHE A 387 12.59 14.52 2.94
CA PHE A 387 11.46 13.98 2.18
C PHE A 387 11.76 12.54 1.80
N ILE A 388 10.77 11.66 1.94
CA ILE A 388 10.89 10.22 1.69
C ILE A 388 9.64 9.78 0.93
N TRP A 389 9.78 9.19 -0.24
CA TRP A 389 8.65 8.62 -0.98
C TRP A 389 9.06 7.32 -1.65
N ASP A 390 8.11 6.41 -1.76
CA ASP A 390 8.31 5.16 -2.47
C ASP A 390 8.15 5.43 -3.98
N ASP A 391 9.12 4.96 -4.74
CA ASP A 391 9.10 4.90 -6.20
C ASP A 391 9.82 3.61 -6.56
N ARG A 392 9.15 2.70 -7.27
CA ARG A 392 9.71 1.38 -7.58
C ARG A 392 10.81 1.45 -8.64
N THR A 393 10.96 2.59 -9.29
CA THR A 393 11.94 2.81 -10.35
C THR A 393 12.84 4.00 -10.03
N HIS A 394 13.98 4.03 -10.71
CA HIS A 394 14.89 5.17 -10.71
C HIS A 394 15.11 5.62 -12.14
N THR A 395 14.45 6.71 -12.54
CA THR A 395 14.57 7.26 -13.88
C THR A 395 15.25 8.63 -13.87
N THR A 396 16.29 8.77 -14.68
CA THR A 396 17.12 10.00 -14.74
C THR A 396 16.98 10.79 -16.03
N GLY A 397 15.92 10.52 -16.82
CA GLY A 397 15.66 11.22 -18.07
C GLY A 397 16.27 10.57 -19.31
N ASP A 398 16.63 9.30 -19.23
CA ASP A 398 17.22 8.55 -20.35
C ASP A 398 16.23 8.34 -21.50
N GLU A 399 14.94 8.25 -21.17
CA GLU A 399 13.84 8.22 -22.13
C GLU A 399 13.15 9.58 -22.22
N THR A 400 12.49 9.83 -23.35
CA THR A 400 11.74 11.06 -23.58
C THR A 400 10.29 10.74 -23.91
N ASP A 401 9.38 11.53 -23.39
CA ASP A 401 7.97 11.46 -23.75
C ASP A 401 7.79 11.79 -25.23
N GLU A 402 7.12 10.91 -25.98
CA GLU A 402 6.97 11.03 -27.44
C GLU A 402 6.17 12.28 -27.85
N THR A 403 5.27 12.77 -26.98
CA THR A 403 4.37 13.88 -27.29
C THR A 403 5.04 15.24 -27.02
N THR A 404 5.71 15.37 -25.88
CA THR A 404 6.32 16.61 -25.40
C THR A 404 7.80 16.73 -25.76
N GLY A 405 8.46 15.62 -26.09
CA GLY A 405 9.91 15.54 -26.33
C GLY A 405 10.75 15.82 -25.08
N LYS A 406 10.14 15.81 -23.90
CA LYS A 406 10.82 16.10 -22.62
C LYS A 406 11.32 14.80 -21.98
N PRO A 407 12.45 14.85 -21.24
CA PRO A 407 12.93 13.71 -20.48
C PRO A 407 11.87 13.22 -19.48
N LEU A 408 11.69 11.90 -19.42
CA LEU A 408 10.95 11.19 -18.39
C LEU A 408 11.90 10.90 -17.23
N GLU A 409 11.78 11.68 -16.17
CA GLU A 409 12.65 11.59 -15.01
C GLU A 409 11.85 11.75 -13.73
N ASP A 410 12.30 11.08 -12.67
CA ASP A 410 11.67 11.20 -11.38
C ASP A 410 11.96 12.58 -10.79
N ALA A 411 10.95 13.18 -10.17
CA ALA A 411 11.06 14.52 -9.64
C ALA A 411 10.17 14.72 -8.42
N LEU A 412 10.57 15.66 -7.57
CA LEU A 412 9.77 16.16 -6.45
C LEU A 412 9.75 17.68 -6.49
N ALA A 413 8.54 18.24 -6.41
CA ALA A 413 8.35 19.67 -6.26
C ALA A 413 7.66 20.01 -4.94
N ILE A 414 8.22 20.98 -4.23
CA ILE A 414 7.67 21.51 -2.98
C ILE A 414 7.19 22.92 -3.25
N GLN A 415 5.92 23.19 -2.93
CA GLN A 415 5.25 24.44 -3.21
C GLN A 415 4.93 25.20 -1.93
N PHE A 416 5.26 26.48 -1.94
CA PHE A 416 4.93 27.46 -0.91
C PHE A 416 4.27 28.69 -1.53
N PRO A 417 3.43 29.43 -0.78
CA PRO A 417 3.01 30.75 -1.23
C PRO A 417 4.18 31.73 -1.18
N VAL A 418 4.36 32.57 -2.22
CA VAL A 418 5.36 33.67 -2.17
C VAL A 418 5.08 34.61 -1.00
N LYS A 419 3.80 34.84 -0.70
CA LYS A 419 3.35 35.59 0.46
C LYS A 419 2.47 34.72 1.34
N VAL A 420 2.94 34.41 2.55
CA VAL A 420 2.19 33.62 3.53
C VAL A 420 0.86 34.32 3.86
N PRO A 421 -0.30 33.67 3.64
CA PRO A 421 -1.61 34.23 3.97
C PRO A 421 -1.72 34.55 5.47
N GLN A 422 -2.19 35.75 5.79
CA GLN A 422 -2.29 36.25 7.17
C GLN A 422 -3.73 36.07 7.68
N GLY A 423 -3.96 35.03 8.48
CA GLY A 423 -5.28 34.72 9.07
C GLY A 423 -6.12 33.74 8.27
N PRO A 424 -7.23 33.24 8.86
CA PRO A 424 -7.99 32.10 8.33
C PRO A 424 -8.78 32.41 7.05
N THR A 425 -9.09 33.69 6.79
CA THR A 425 -9.86 34.15 5.62
C THR A 425 -8.97 34.66 4.48
N ALA A 426 -7.65 34.72 4.67
CA ALA A 426 -6.75 35.18 3.64
C ALA A 426 -6.74 34.19 2.47
N PRO A 427 -6.84 34.66 1.21
CA PRO A 427 -6.90 33.78 0.06
C PRO A 427 -5.58 33.02 -0.08
N LYS A 428 -5.67 31.68 -0.09
CA LYS A 428 -4.54 30.81 -0.41
C LYS A 428 -4.36 30.75 -1.93
N PRO A 429 -3.12 30.67 -2.45
CA PRO A 429 -2.91 30.36 -3.85
C PRO A 429 -3.57 29.04 -4.23
N TYR A 430 -3.90 28.85 -5.50
CA TYR A 430 -4.41 27.55 -5.94
C TYR A 430 -3.30 26.49 -5.83
N PHE A 431 -3.62 25.26 -5.41
CA PHE A 431 -2.59 24.24 -5.17
C PHE A 431 -1.88 23.79 -6.46
N LEU A 432 -2.48 24.00 -7.64
CA LEU A 432 -1.88 23.77 -8.95
C LEU A 432 -1.09 25.01 -9.43
N GLY A 433 0.07 25.27 -8.84
CA GLY A 433 0.97 26.33 -9.29
C GLY A 433 0.51 27.76 -8.97
N GLY A 434 -0.41 27.94 -8.03
CA GLY A 434 -0.81 29.26 -7.52
C GLY A 434 -1.98 29.95 -8.24
N GLY A 435 -2.29 29.56 -9.47
CA GLY A 435 -3.34 30.21 -10.27
C GLY A 435 -3.04 31.72 -10.42
N ARG A 436 -3.89 32.58 -9.86
CA ARG A 436 -3.67 34.05 -9.88
C ARG A 436 -2.67 34.55 -8.83
N LEU A 437 -2.47 33.80 -7.75
CA LEU A 437 -1.56 34.16 -6.67
C LEU A 437 -0.25 33.40 -6.86
N PRO A 438 0.92 34.06 -6.92
CA PRO A 438 2.16 33.37 -7.21
C PRO A 438 2.57 32.42 -6.09
N VAL A 439 3.16 31.30 -6.49
CA VAL A 439 3.81 30.33 -5.59
C VAL A 439 5.30 30.27 -5.87
N TYR A 440 6.04 29.95 -4.83
CA TYR A 440 7.46 29.63 -4.85
C TYR A 440 7.60 28.11 -4.83
N LEU A 441 8.45 27.56 -5.70
CA LEU A 441 8.63 26.12 -5.88
C LEU A 441 10.10 25.77 -5.72
N TRP A 442 10.35 24.68 -5.01
CA TRP A 442 11.57 23.89 -5.13
C TRP A 442 11.29 22.77 -6.09
N HIS A 443 12.11 22.62 -7.11
CA HIS A 443 12.00 21.55 -8.09
C HIS A 443 13.29 20.73 -8.07
N TRP A 444 13.21 19.54 -7.51
CA TRP A 444 14.29 18.55 -7.52
C TRP A 444 14.05 17.52 -8.62
N LYS A 445 15.13 17.01 -9.18
CA LYS A 445 15.15 16.05 -10.28
C LYS A 445 16.18 14.95 -10.01
N ALA A 446 15.83 13.70 -10.31
CA ALA A 446 16.72 12.56 -10.12
C ALA A 446 18.00 12.66 -10.96
N SER A 447 17.96 13.31 -12.13
CA SER A 447 19.15 13.54 -12.96
C SER A 447 20.18 14.50 -12.33
N ALA A 448 19.79 15.25 -11.29
CA ALA A 448 20.62 16.25 -10.63
C ALA A 448 20.44 16.16 -9.10
N PRO A 449 20.88 15.05 -8.47
CA PRO A 449 20.51 14.71 -7.09
C PRO A 449 21.00 15.74 -6.06
N GLU A 450 22.06 16.49 -6.35
CA GLU A 450 22.63 17.52 -5.48
C GLU A 450 22.04 18.92 -5.69
N GLN A 451 21.02 19.07 -6.55
CA GLN A 451 20.49 20.37 -6.94
C GLN A 451 18.97 20.46 -6.79
N VAL A 452 18.51 21.56 -6.22
CA VAL A 452 17.11 22.00 -6.27
C VAL A 452 17.08 23.29 -7.06
N VAL A 453 16.21 23.36 -8.06
CA VAL A 453 15.97 24.58 -8.84
C VAL A 453 14.79 25.33 -8.23
N GLU A 454 14.99 26.61 -7.94
CA GLU A 454 13.94 27.48 -7.45
C GLU A 454 13.17 28.13 -8.59
N LEU A 455 11.85 28.00 -8.54
CA LEU A 455 10.93 28.55 -9.53
C LEU A 455 9.91 29.46 -8.84
N THR A 456 9.34 30.39 -9.62
CA THR A 456 8.08 31.05 -9.29
C THR A 456 7.03 30.63 -10.30
N ALA A 457 5.82 30.28 -9.85
CA ALA A 457 4.73 29.93 -10.75
C ALA A 457 3.46 30.76 -10.53
N LYS A 458 2.71 30.97 -11.63
CA LYS A 458 1.37 31.58 -11.67
C LYS A 458 0.46 30.75 -12.57
N GLY A 459 0.09 29.59 -12.07
CA GLY A 459 -0.60 28.52 -12.77
C GLY A 459 0.34 27.37 -13.12
N ILE A 460 -0.23 26.18 -13.32
CA ILE A 460 0.52 24.94 -13.53
C ILE A 460 1.45 24.96 -14.77
N ASN A 461 1.06 25.71 -15.81
CA ASN A 461 1.79 25.82 -17.08
C ASN A 461 2.71 27.04 -17.16
N ASN A 462 2.82 27.81 -16.08
CA ASN A 462 3.54 29.08 -16.08
C ASN A 462 4.46 29.14 -14.87
N ALA A 463 5.54 28.36 -14.94
CA ALA A 463 6.63 28.35 -13.98
C ALA A 463 7.89 28.93 -14.64
N GLU A 464 8.56 29.84 -13.93
CA GLU A 464 9.78 30.50 -14.38
C GLU A 464 10.89 30.27 -13.36
N VAL A 465 12.10 29.96 -13.84
CA VAL A 465 13.29 29.86 -13.00
C VAL A 465 13.61 31.22 -12.38
N GLN A 466 13.86 31.25 -11.07
CA GLN A 466 14.23 32.48 -10.40
C GLN A 466 15.63 32.95 -10.84
N ALA A 467 15.77 34.25 -11.09
CA ALA A 467 17.03 34.86 -11.48
C ALA A 467 18.11 34.75 -10.40
N ALA A 468 17.70 34.80 -9.12
CA ALA A 468 18.55 34.45 -7.99
C ALA A 468 18.14 33.04 -7.54
N GLN A 469 19.13 32.17 -7.37
CA GLN A 469 18.97 30.92 -6.66
C GLN A 469 19.56 31.14 -5.26
N GLY A 470 18.81 30.78 -4.23
CA GLY A 470 19.25 30.74 -2.85
C GLY A 470 20.34 29.69 -2.61
N ALA A 471 20.99 29.79 -1.45
CA ALA A 471 22.02 28.84 -1.03
C ALA A 471 21.40 27.59 -0.38
N LEU A 472 20.56 26.86 -1.12
CA LEU A 472 20.02 25.58 -0.67
C LEU A 472 21.11 24.51 -0.76
N GLN A 473 21.33 23.80 0.34
CA GLN A 473 22.12 22.58 0.33
C GLN A 473 21.17 21.41 0.10
N THR A 474 21.48 20.56 -0.87
CA THR A 474 20.62 19.46 -1.27
C THR A 474 21.43 18.19 -1.45
N GLN A 475 20.83 17.07 -1.08
CA GLN A 475 21.32 15.74 -1.42
C GLN A 475 20.09 14.87 -1.71
N GLY A 476 20.14 14.09 -2.79
CA GLY A 476 19.14 13.09 -3.15
C GLY A 476 19.77 11.71 -3.21
N ALA A 477 19.04 10.69 -2.78
CA ALA A 477 19.46 9.30 -2.83
C ALA A 477 18.28 8.40 -3.18
N TYR A 478 18.55 7.29 -3.87
CA TYR A 478 17.59 6.25 -4.20
C TYR A 478 18.15 4.90 -3.73
N THR A 479 17.38 4.18 -2.91
CA THR A 479 17.76 2.87 -2.39
C THR A 479 16.51 2.02 -2.22
N ASP A 480 16.54 0.80 -2.75
CA ASP A 480 15.51 -0.23 -2.58
C ASP A 480 14.06 0.31 -2.76
N GLY A 481 13.77 0.91 -3.92
CA GLY A 481 12.41 1.36 -4.25
C GLY A 481 11.96 2.62 -3.48
N GLN A 482 12.89 3.39 -2.93
CA GLN A 482 12.59 4.57 -2.15
C GLN A 482 13.59 5.70 -2.39
N TYR A 483 13.05 6.89 -2.60
CA TYR A 483 13.84 8.12 -2.63
C TYR A 483 13.92 8.75 -1.24
N LYS A 484 15.09 9.32 -0.96
CA LYS A 484 15.31 10.31 0.11
C LYS A 484 15.83 11.60 -0.51
N LEU A 485 15.19 12.72 -0.17
CA LEU A 485 15.66 14.06 -0.53
C LEU A 485 15.88 14.86 0.75
N TRP A 486 17.12 15.26 0.99
CA TRP A 486 17.50 16.15 2.08
C TRP A 486 17.70 17.56 1.51
N VAL A 487 17.03 18.54 2.10
CA VAL A 487 17.15 19.96 1.72
C VAL A 487 17.35 20.81 2.96
N LYS A 488 18.41 21.61 2.98
CA LYS A 488 18.70 22.54 4.06
C LYS A 488 18.83 23.97 3.53
N ARG A 489 18.26 24.92 4.27
CA ARG A 489 18.29 26.34 3.92
C ARG A 489 18.28 27.24 5.13
N ALA A 490 18.75 28.48 4.95
CA ALA A 490 18.57 29.54 5.94
C ALA A 490 17.09 29.90 6.13
N LEU A 491 16.71 30.23 7.37
CA LEU A 491 15.36 30.70 7.72
C LEU A 491 15.03 32.04 7.07
N LYS A 492 16.03 32.91 6.97
CA LYS A 492 15.95 34.23 6.33
C LYS A 492 16.92 34.31 5.17
N THR A 493 16.48 34.90 4.08
CA THR A 493 17.29 35.11 2.87
C THR A 493 17.24 36.59 2.45
N ASP A 494 18.22 37.01 1.66
CA ASP A 494 18.30 38.40 1.18
C ASP A 494 17.31 38.68 0.04
N ASP A 495 16.84 37.64 -0.68
CA ASP A 495 15.82 37.78 -1.72
C ASP A 495 14.41 37.83 -1.11
N LYS A 496 13.69 38.91 -1.40
CA LYS A 496 12.30 39.13 -0.94
C LYS A 496 11.28 38.24 -1.65
N LYS A 497 11.66 37.56 -2.73
CA LYS A 497 10.82 36.59 -3.43
C LYS A 497 10.85 35.21 -2.76
N ASP A 498 11.87 34.94 -1.95
CA ASP A 498 11.97 33.71 -1.19
C ASP A 498 11.02 33.71 0.00
N LEU A 499 10.53 32.53 0.33
CA LEU A 499 9.77 32.31 1.54
C LEU A 499 10.64 32.59 2.78
N GLN A 500 10.27 33.58 3.58
CA GLN A 500 10.90 33.84 4.88
C GLN A 500 10.22 33.00 5.97
N LEU A 501 11.01 32.27 6.76
CA LEU A 501 10.51 31.36 7.79
C LEU A 501 10.72 31.93 9.19
N GLU A 502 9.66 31.89 10.01
CA GLU A 502 9.69 32.39 11.38
C GLU A 502 9.04 31.39 12.34
N PRO A 503 9.62 31.16 13.54
CA PRO A 503 9.03 30.31 14.58
C PRO A 503 7.58 30.68 14.90
N GLY A 504 6.70 29.68 14.92
CA GLY A 504 5.27 29.83 15.23
C GLY A 504 4.39 30.36 14.09
N VAL A 505 4.96 30.65 12.91
CA VAL A 505 4.17 31.02 11.73
C VAL A 505 3.77 29.77 10.96
N PHE A 506 2.46 29.64 10.70
CA PHE A 506 1.90 28.55 9.91
C PHE A 506 2.00 28.87 8.42
N VAL A 507 2.81 28.10 7.71
CA VAL A 507 3.09 28.28 6.27
C VAL A 507 2.36 27.20 5.48
N PRO A 508 1.50 27.55 4.51
CA PRO A 508 0.95 26.55 3.59
C PRO A 508 2.06 25.85 2.79
N ILE A 509 1.99 24.53 2.70
CA ILE A 509 2.91 23.69 1.92
C ILE A 509 2.12 22.67 1.09
N ALA A 510 2.55 22.42 -0.14
CA ALA A 510 1.98 21.39 -1.02
C ALA A 510 3.08 20.72 -1.83
N PHE A 511 2.78 19.55 -2.39
CA PHE A 511 3.76 18.69 -3.04
C PHE A 511 3.27 18.26 -4.42
N SER A 512 4.21 18.00 -5.32
CA SER A 512 3.99 17.26 -6.55
C SER A 512 5.16 16.31 -6.78
N ALA A 513 4.90 15.13 -7.32
CA ALA A 513 5.93 14.18 -7.68
C ALA A 513 5.66 13.61 -9.07
N TRP A 514 6.73 13.20 -9.74
CA TRP A 514 6.70 12.58 -11.06
C TRP A 514 7.43 11.24 -10.96
N ASP A 515 6.81 10.19 -11.46
CA ASP A 515 7.42 8.89 -11.75
C ASP A 515 7.64 8.83 -13.27
N GLY A 516 8.89 8.97 -13.70
CA GLY A 516 9.24 8.98 -15.11
C GLY A 516 8.94 7.66 -15.81
N ALA A 517 9.08 6.52 -15.11
CA ALA A 517 8.74 5.21 -15.65
C ALA A 517 7.23 5.02 -15.87
N ASN A 518 6.40 5.72 -15.08
CA ASN A 518 4.94 5.80 -15.29
C ASN A 518 4.54 6.85 -16.36
N GLY A 519 5.54 7.42 -17.04
CA GLY A 519 5.38 8.44 -18.07
C GLY A 519 4.88 9.76 -17.51
N ASP A 520 5.18 10.09 -16.24
CA ASP A 520 4.88 11.40 -15.68
C ASP A 520 5.85 12.45 -16.22
N VAL A 521 5.30 13.53 -16.75
CA VAL A 521 6.06 14.70 -17.20
C VAL A 521 5.15 15.92 -17.20
N ASP A 522 5.73 17.10 -16.94
CA ASP A 522 5.01 18.37 -16.92
C ASP A 522 3.79 18.38 -15.98
N THR A 523 2.57 18.37 -16.54
CA THR A 523 1.32 18.42 -15.78
C THR A 523 0.80 17.05 -15.41
N LYS A 524 1.25 15.98 -16.09
CA LYS A 524 0.92 14.61 -15.73
C LYS A 524 1.86 14.20 -14.60
N ARG A 525 1.30 14.21 -13.39
CA ARG A 525 2.01 14.03 -12.13
C ARG A 525 1.05 13.75 -11.00
N VAL A 526 1.58 13.36 -9.85
CA VAL A 526 0.81 13.32 -8.60
C VAL A 526 0.92 14.64 -7.85
N ILE A 527 -0.13 14.99 -7.12
CA ILE A 527 -0.28 16.26 -6.43
C ILE A 527 -0.88 16.07 -5.04
N SER A 528 -0.57 17.01 -4.14
CA SER A 528 -1.19 17.10 -2.83
C SER A 528 -2.20 18.26 -2.77
N SER A 529 -3.08 18.24 -1.77
CA SER A 529 -3.79 19.44 -1.34
C SER A 529 -2.87 20.39 -0.53
N TRP A 530 -3.37 21.54 -0.07
CA TRP A 530 -2.61 22.38 0.85
C TRP A 530 -2.59 21.80 2.26
N TYR A 531 -1.38 21.51 2.73
CA TYR A 531 -1.07 21.24 4.12
C TYR A 531 -0.45 22.47 4.79
N THR A 532 -0.08 22.32 6.05
CA THR A 532 0.55 23.39 6.83
C THR A 532 1.90 22.94 7.36
N PHE A 533 2.85 23.84 7.39
CA PHE A 533 4.17 23.68 7.96
C PHE A 533 4.37 24.73 9.06
N VAL A 534 5.01 24.36 10.17
CA VAL A 534 5.35 25.29 11.24
C VAL A 534 6.70 24.92 11.86
N LEU A 535 7.51 25.95 12.11
CA LEU A 535 8.65 25.85 13.01
C LEU A 535 8.13 25.90 14.45
N GLU A 536 8.26 24.80 15.21
CA GLU A 536 7.64 24.72 16.53
C GLU A 536 8.23 25.75 17.49
N PRO A 537 7.43 26.65 18.09
CA PRO A 537 7.98 27.68 18.97
C PRO A 537 8.79 27.07 20.11
N VAL A 538 10.05 27.50 20.25
CA VAL A 538 10.89 27.07 21.37
C VAL A 538 10.23 27.52 22.68
N PRO A 539 9.88 26.61 23.60
CA PRO A 539 9.18 26.99 24.82
C PRO A 539 10.05 27.90 25.67
N SER A 540 9.66 29.17 25.80
CA SER A 540 10.44 30.12 26.58
C SER A 540 10.46 29.73 28.06
N SER A 541 11.65 29.74 28.70
CA SER A 541 11.80 29.58 30.16
C SER A 541 10.99 30.61 30.96
N ARG A 542 10.60 31.73 30.33
CA ARG A 542 9.69 32.76 30.86
C ARG A 542 8.38 32.18 31.39
N ARG A 543 7.88 31.08 30.82
CA ARG A 543 6.65 30.39 31.30
C ARG A 543 6.81 29.78 32.69
N PHE A 544 8.03 29.47 33.12
CA PHE A 544 8.34 28.96 34.46
C PHE A 544 8.83 30.04 35.41
N VAL A 545 9.20 31.23 34.91
CA VAL A 545 9.74 32.34 35.72
C VAL A 545 8.66 33.38 36.06
N TYR A 546 7.82 33.77 35.10
CA TYR A 546 6.84 34.83 35.33
C TYR A 546 5.69 34.45 36.25
N PRO A 547 5.07 33.26 36.18
CA PRO A 547 3.97 32.92 37.09
C PRO A 547 4.40 32.92 38.58
N PRO A 548 5.55 32.32 38.97
CA PRO A 548 6.04 32.44 40.34
C PRO A 548 6.36 33.89 40.74
N LEU A 549 6.97 34.67 39.84
CA LEU A 549 7.36 36.05 40.11
C LEU A 549 6.14 36.97 40.27
N ILE A 550 5.11 36.79 39.45
CA ILE A 550 3.82 37.48 39.59
C ILE A 550 3.12 37.05 40.87
N ALA A 551 3.16 35.76 41.24
CA ALA A 551 2.59 35.28 42.49
C ALA A 551 3.26 35.92 43.72
N VAL A 552 4.60 36.03 43.72
CA VAL A 552 5.37 36.68 44.78
C VAL A 552 5.05 38.17 44.86
N LEU A 553 5.01 38.88 43.73
CA LEU A 553 4.66 40.31 43.69
C LEU A 553 3.21 40.55 44.17
N SER A 554 2.27 39.69 43.77
CA SER A 554 0.87 39.78 44.17
C SER A 554 0.69 39.51 45.66
N LEU A 555 1.37 38.49 46.21
CA LEU A 555 1.41 38.23 47.64
C LEU A 555 2.03 39.40 48.41
N GLY A 556 3.16 39.94 47.92
CA GLY A 556 3.80 41.11 48.51
C GLY A 556 2.89 42.34 48.55
N LEU A 557 2.14 42.60 47.47
CA LEU A 557 1.14 43.67 47.41
C LEU A 557 0.02 43.45 48.44
N LEU A 558 -0.51 42.23 48.55
CA LEU A 558 -1.57 41.88 49.50
C LEU A 558 -1.09 42.01 50.96
N PHE A 559 0.12 41.56 51.28
CA PHE A 559 0.72 41.75 52.60
C PHE A 559 0.97 43.23 52.92
N GLY A 560 1.46 43.99 51.94
CA GLY A 560 1.64 45.45 52.07
C GLY A 560 0.33 46.18 52.33
N LEU A 561 -0.72 45.89 51.55
CA LEU A 561 -2.06 46.44 51.75
C LEU A 561 -2.62 46.09 53.13
N ARG A 562 -2.46 44.83 53.56
CA ARG A 562 -2.88 44.38 54.90
C ARG A 562 -2.16 45.16 56.01
N ALA A 563 -0.84 45.36 55.89
CA ALA A 563 -0.05 46.11 56.87
C ALA A 563 -0.45 47.60 56.91
N VAL A 564 -0.76 48.21 55.76
CA VAL A 564 -1.27 49.60 55.69
C VAL A 564 -2.64 49.71 56.35
N VAL A 565 -3.56 48.79 56.07
CA VAL A 565 -4.90 48.78 56.71
C VAL A 565 -4.78 48.58 58.22
N GLN A 566 -3.92 47.67 58.68
CA GLN A 566 -3.69 47.45 60.11
C GLN A 566 -3.13 48.69 60.81
N ARG A 567 -2.13 49.37 60.22
CA ARG A 567 -1.57 50.63 60.75
C ARG A 567 -2.55 51.81 60.76
N ARG A 568 -3.58 51.78 59.92
CA ARG A 568 -4.61 52.83 59.86
C ARG A 568 -5.72 52.63 60.89
N ASN A 569 -5.93 51.40 61.34
CA ASN A 569 -6.97 51.00 62.29
C ASN A 569 -6.45 50.78 63.72
N SER A 570 -5.13 50.91 63.92
CA SER A 570 -4.45 51.00 65.22
C SER A 570 -4.05 52.44 65.48
#